data_AF-A0A7J2V9F6-F1
#
_entry.id   AF-A0A7J2V9F6-F1
#
_cell.length_a   1.000
_cell.length_b   1.000
_cell.length_c   1.000
_cell.angle_alpha   90.00
_cell.angle_beta   90.00
_cell.angle_gamma   90.00
#
_symmetry.space_group_name_H-M   'P 1'
#
loop_
_entity.id
_entity.type
_entity.pdbx_description
1 polymer ?
#
loop_
_entity_poly.entity_id
_entity_poly.type
_entity_poly.pdbx_seq_one_letter_code
_entity_poly.pdbx_strand_id
1 'polypeptide(L)'
;MVHYMEKCFEQSNGVCIAKPWLGVVQGKIGDVELLESFIIVVKLPLFHRLLMRIIGIENLGFHRGGVIVGYKGSALSSNVVLIDLSSEDLYRVYSEKLPRILELPLSEPLRVLSFIAIGASGILVNLAVAVFVYNGLKQYLGVLINTVASSMGFEASVFSNFTLNELITFKDTGLERTWVRVAHRLLKYHVASIASFASQVSFANALPLLLGTPFWLGQLMGVIVGFIVNFILGYIYTWSMHRVK
;
A
#
# COMPACT_ATOMS: atom_id res chain seq x y z
N MET A 1 -9.17 23.67 26.04
CA MET A 1 -9.96 24.70 25.34
C MET A 1 -9.09 25.58 24.44
N VAL A 2 -7.94 26.07 24.92
CA VAL A 2 -6.99 26.89 24.12
C VAL A 2 -6.38 26.15 22.90
N HIS A 3 -6.25 24.83 22.96
CA HIS A 3 -5.58 24.06 21.90
C HIS A 3 -6.39 23.85 20.59
N TYR A 4 -7.69 24.17 20.59
CA TYR A 4 -8.55 24.05 19.40
C TYR A 4 -8.50 25.30 18.51
N MET A 5 -8.24 26.48 19.09
CA MET A 5 -8.37 27.76 18.37
C MET A 5 -7.22 28.05 17.41
N GLU A 6 -6.01 27.52 17.63
CA GLU A 6 -4.86 27.75 16.72
C GLU A 6 -4.91 26.92 15.43
N LYS A 7 -5.80 25.91 15.33
CA LYS A 7 -5.76 24.89 14.26
C LYS A 7 -6.90 25.00 13.25
N CYS A 8 -7.68 26.07 13.31
CA CYS A 8 -8.96 26.15 12.62
C CYS A 8 -9.01 27.35 11.67
N PHE A 9 -9.47 27.11 10.45
CA PHE A 9 -9.69 28.17 9.45
C PHE A 9 -11.20 28.47 9.40
N GLU A 10 -11.55 29.69 9.75
CA GLU A 10 -12.93 30.17 9.75
C GLU A 10 -13.32 30.65 8.35
N GLN A 11 -14.41 30.11 7.82
CA GLN A 11 -14.96 30.50 6.51
C GLN A 11 -15.95 31.66 6.64
N SER A 12 -16.30 32.28 5.50
CA SER A 12 -17.30 33.38 5.40
C SER A 12 -18.65 33.08 6.06
N ASN A 13 -18.96 31.79 6.27
CA ASN A 13 -20.25 31.31 6.75
C ASN A 13 -20.23 31.05 8.28
N GLY A 14 -19.14 31.43 8.98
CA GLY A 14 -18.93 31.20 10.42
C GLY A 14 -18.64 29.74 10.79
N VAL A 15 -18.27 28.91 9.80
CA VAL A 15 -17.89 27.51 10.00
C VAL A 15 -16.38 27.41 10.12
N CYS A 16 -15.92 26.77 11.18
CA CYS A 16 -14.53 26.55 11.50
C CYS A 16 -14.14 25.12 11.08
N ILE A 17 -13.14 24.96 10.21
CA ILE A 17 -12.68 23.65 9.72
C ILE A 17 -11.15 23.54 9.87
N ALA A 18 -10.65 22.39 10.31
CA ALA A 18 -9.21 22.12 10.34
C ALA A 18 -8.63 22.05 8.91
N LYS A 19 -7.47 22.68 8.69
CA LYS A 19 -6.87 22.87 7.35
C LYS A 19 -6.86 21.61 6.46
N PRO A 20 -6.43 20.42 6.93
CA PRO A 20 -6.34 19.22 6.08
C PRO A 20 -7.70 18.70 5.59
N TRP A 21 -8.78 19.17 6.21
CA TRP A 21 -10.14 18.71 5.95
C TRP A 21 -10.91 19.69 5.08
N LEU A 22 -10.40 20.90 4.88
CA LEU A 22 -11.09 22.00 4.20
C LEU A 22 -11.58 21.59 2.80
N GLY A 23 -10.67 21.07 1.97
CA GLY A 23 -10.97 20.70 0.57
C GLY A 23 -11.90 19.49 0.41
N VAL A 24 -12.10 18.70 1.47
CA VAL A 24 -12.92 17.47 1.44
C VAL A 24 -14.29 17.72 2.05
N VAL A 25 -14.32 18.45 3.16
CA VAL A 25 -15.52 18.68 3.95
C VAL A 25 -16.36 19.81 3.35
N GLN A 26 -15.74 20.87 2.81
CA GLN A 26 -16.46 22.04 2.29
C GLN A 26 -17.50 21.67 1.20
N GLY A 27 -17.14 20.77 0.29
CA GLY A 27 -18.07 20.33 -0.78
C GLY A 27 -19.26 19.49 -0.30
N LYS A 28 -19.27 19.07 0.98
CA LYS A 28 -20.31 18.20 1.57
C LYS A 28 -21.16 18.90 2.63
N ILE A 29 -20.89 20.16 2.94
CA ILE A 29 -21.61 20.94 3.97
C ILE A 29 -22.88 21.62 3.41
N GLY A 30 -23.02 21.75 2.09
CA GLY A 30 -24.04 22.61 1.45
C GLY A 30 -25.48 22.46 1.95
N ASP A 31 -25.91 21.25 2.31
CA ASP A 31 -27.28 20.99 2.76
C ASP A 31 -27.48 21.18 4.30
N VAL A 32 -26.41 21.45 5.04
CA VAL A 32 -26.36 21.39 6.52
C VAL A 32 -26.28 22.78 7.17
N GLU A 33 -26.19 23.85 6.38
CA GLU A 33 -25.99 25.22 6.86
C GLU A 33 -27.16 25.79 7.69
N LEU A 34 -28.29 25.09 7.74
CA LEU A 34 -29.54 25.48 8.41
C LEU A 34 -29.49 25.44 9.95
N LEU A 35 -28.44 24.87 10.55
CA LEU A 35 -28.30 24.78 12.01
C LEU A 35 -27.52 25.98 12.58
N GLU A 36 -27.98 26.52 13.72
CA GLU A 36 -27.31 27.63 14.42
C GLU A 36 -25.97 27.22 15.05
N SER A 37 -25.88 25.98 15.55
CA SER A 37 -24.61 25.39 16.01
C SER A 37 -24.59 23.89 15.74
N PHE A 38 -23.42 23.38 15.34
CA PHE A 38 -23.18 21.94 15.14
C PHE A 38 -21.70 21.60 15.13
N ILE A 39 -21.37 20.33 15.39
CA ILE A 39 -20.03 19.77 15.17
C ILE A 39 -20.04 18.82 13.97
N ILE A 40 -18.93 18.84 13.22
CA ILE A 40 -18.73 17.98 12.05
C ILE A 40 -17.84 16.82 12.47
N VAL A 41 -18.38 15.61 12.37
CA VAL A 41 -17.71 14.39 12.78
C VAL A 41 -17.58 13.46 11.58
N VAL A 42 -16.35 13.08 11.27
CA VAL A 42 -16.04 12.08 10.25
C VAL A 42 -15.89 10.73 10.92
N LYS A 43 -16.67 9.75 10.47
CA LYS A 43 -16.58 8.37 10.98
C LYS A 43 -15.49 7.62 10.22
N LEU A 44 -14.45 7.20 10.93
CA LEU A 44 -13.31 6.49 10.34
C LEU A 44 -13.09 5.12 10.98
N PRO A 45 -12.68 4.10 10.21
CA PRO A 45 -12.12 2.87 10.76
C PRO A 45 -10.91 3.15 11.67
N LEU A 46 -10.64 2.25 12.62
CA LEU A 46 -9.54 2.39 13.59
C LEU A 46 -8.17 2.62 12.92
N PHE A 47 -7.92 1.92 11.82
CA PHE A 47 -6.68 2.03 11.05
C PHE A 47 -6.41 3.47 10.58
N HIS A 48 -7.39 4.12 9.94
CA HIS A 48 -7.25 5.48 9.42
C HIS A 48 -7.01 6.51 10.53
N ARG A 49 -7.58 6.29 11.72
CA ARG A 49 -7.34 7.17 12.89
C ARG A 49 -5.91 7.06 13.41
N LEU A 50 -5.40 5.83 13.53
CA LEU A 50 -4.02 5.58 13.93
C LEU A 50 -3.05 6.18 12.92
N LEU A 51 -3.32 5.96 11.63
CA LEU A 51 -2.53 6.49 10.53
C LEU A 51 -2.45 8.03 10.58
N MET A 52 -3.60 8.70 10.74
CA MET A 52 -3.66 10.17 10.89
C MET A 52 -2.83 10.65 12.08
N ARG A 53 -2.89 9.94 13.22
CA ARG A 53 -2.10 10.27 14.40
C ARG A 53 -0.59 10.13 14.18
N ILE A 54 -0.16 9.11 13.44
CA ILE A 54 1.26 8.85 13.12
C ILE A 54 1.80 9.90 12.14
N ILE A 55 1.03 10.25 11.10
CA ILE A 55 1.42 11.26 10.10
C ILE A 55 1.28 12.69 10.68
N GLY A 56 0.67 12.83 11.85
CA GLY A 56 0.40 14.12 12.48
C GLY A 56 -0.61 14.94 11.69
N ILE A 57 -1.59 14.31 11.06
CA ILE A 57 -2.74 15.01 10.47
C ILE A 57 -3.52 15.64 11.61
N GLU A 58 -3.66 16.96 11.56
CA GLU A 58 -4.31 17.70 12.61
C GLU A 58 -5.83 17.54 12.52
N ASN A 59 -6.43 17.27 13.67
CA ASN A 59 -7.86 17.22 13.88
C ASN A 59 -8.20 18.05 15.10
N LEU A 60 -9.42 18.57 15.13
CA LEU A 60 -9.89 19.36 16.27
C LEU A 60 -10.05 18.43 17.46
N GLY A 61 -10.71 17.28 17.30
CA GLY A 61 -10.97 16.36 18.41
C GLY A 61 -11.47 14.98 18.02
N PHE A 62 -12.09 14.30 18.99
CA PHE A 62 -12.73 13.00 18.82
C PHE A 62 -14.10 12.99 19.49
N HIS A 63 -15.10 12.38 18.85
CA HIS A 63 -16.46 12.25 19.39
C HIS A 63 -17.07 10.90 19.00
N ARG A 64 -17.48 10.08 19.99
CA ARG A 64 -18.15 8.77 19.81
C ARG A 64 -17.50 7.87 18.73
N GLY A 65 -16.17 7.83 18.69
CA GLY A 65 -15.44 7.04 17.70
C GLY A 65 -15.36 7.67 16.30
N GLY A 66 -15.62 8.96 16.15
CA GLY A 66 -15.30 9.74 14.96
C GLY A 66 -14.24 10.81 15.27
N VAL A 67 -13.75 11.45 14.22
CA VAL A 67 -12.82 12.58 14.29
C VAL A 67 -13.61 13.86 14.11
N ILE A 68 -13.45 14.82 15.04
CA ILE A 68 -14.03 16.15 14.88
C ILE A 68 -13.12 16.94 13.95
N VAL A 69 -13.68 17.39 12.83
CA VAL A 69 -12.95 18.08 11.76
C VAL A 69 -13.35 19.55 11.61
N GLY A 70 -14.52 19.91 12.13
CA GLY A 70 -15.02 21.28 12.12
C GLY A 70 -16.21 21.49 13.04
N TYR A 71 -16.64 22.74 13.20
CA TYR A 71 -17.84 23.14 13.95
C TYR A 71 -18.35 24.52 13.49
N LYS A 72 -19.61 24.81 13.78
CA LYS A 72 -20.21 26.15 13.66
C LYS A 72 -20.72 26.58 15.04
N GLY A 73 -20.37 27.79 15.49
CA GLY A 73 -20.68 28.27 16.84
C GLY A 73 -19.77 27.67 17.90
N SER A 74 -20.30 26.81 18.78
CA SER A 74 -19.53 26.17 19.86
C SER A 74 -19.18 24.71 19.56
N ALA A 75 -17.94 24.32 19.84
CA ALA A 75 -17.46 22.95 19.73
C ALA A 75 -18.12 21.96 20.73
N LEU A 76 -18.95 22.46 21.66
CA LEU A 76 -19.79 21.66 22.57
C LEU A 76 -21.25 21.52 22.12
N SER A 77 -21.57 21.87 20.87
CA SER A 77 -22.94 21.72 20.35
C SER A 77 -23.43 20.27 20.45
N SER A 78 -24.72 20.12 20.79
CA SER A 78 -25.41 18.83 20.81
C SER A 78 -25.69 18.28 19.40
N ASN A 79 -25.73 19.16 18.39
CA ASN A 79 -26.00 18.76 17.01
C ASN A 79 -24.74 18.20 16.36
N VAL A 80 -24.82 16.96 15.89
CA VAL A 80 -23.71 16.26 15.25
C VAL A 80 -24.04 15.97 13.81
N VAL A 81 -23.20 16.49 12.92
CA VAL A 81 -23.27 16.22 11.48
C VAL A 81 -22.25 15.13 11.19
N LEU A 82 -22.75 13.94 10.84
CA LEU A 82 -21.91 12.83 10.44
C LEU A 82 -21.66 12.91 8.94
N ILE A 83 -20.38 12.95 8.57
CA ILE A 83 -19.96 12.90 7.17
C ILE A 83 -19.25 11.58 6.95
N ASP A 84 -19.81 10.78 6.03
CA ASP A 84 -19.14 9.62 5.49
C ASP A 84 -18.25 10.05 4.31
N LEU A 85 -16.99 9.65 4.39
CA LEU A 85 -15.99 9.93 3.36
C LEU A 85 -15.77 8.70 2.49
N SER A 86 -15.64 8.94 1.18
CA SER A 86 -15.18 7.91 0.26
C SER A 86 -13.68 7.65 0.45
N SER A 87 -13.17 6.57 -0.14
CA SER A 87 -11.73 6.31 -0.18
C SER A 87 -10.96 7.43 -0.90
N GLU A 88 -11.57 8.08 -1.90
CA GLU A 88 -10.99 9.21 -2.64
C GLU A 88 -10.91 10.47 -1.77
N ASP A 89 -11.93 10.73 -0.96
CA ASP A 89 -11.96 11.83 -0.01
C ASP A 89 -10.85 11.68 1.04
N LEU A 90 -10.68 10.48 1.59
CA LEU A 90 -9.59 10.17 2.53
C LEU A 90 -8.22 10.30 1.90
N TYR A 91 -8.08 9.87 0.65
CA TYR A 91 -6.83 10.00 -0.12
C TYR A 91 -6.41 11.47 -0.26
N ARG A 92 -7.33 12.40 -0.51
CA ARG A 92 -7.03 13.83 -0.59
C ARG A 92 -6.41 14.36 0.71
N VAL A 93 -6.95 13.96 1.87
CA VAL A 93 -6.41 14.36 3.18
C VAL A 93 -5.00 13.81 3.40
N TYR A 94 -4.73 12.57 2.99
CA TYR A 94 -3.40 11.95 3.15
C TYR A 94 -2.34 12.55 2.23
N SER A 95 -2.71 12.91 1.00
CA SER A 95 -1.79 13.45 -0.02
C SER A 95 -1.16 14.79 0.35
N GLU A 96 -1.71 15.53 1.32
CA GLU A 96 -1.11 16.78 1.79
C GLU A 96 0.18 16.58 2.59
N LYS A 97 0.37 15.41 3.22
CA LYS A 97 1.52 15.16 4.12
C LYS A 97 2.40 13.97 3.73
N LEU A 98 1.90 13.05 2.92
CA LEU A 98 2.65 11.86 2.51
C LEU A 98 3.30 12.06 1.14
N PRO A 99 4.48 11.47 0.88
CA PRO A 99 4.98 11.35 -0.48
C PRO A 99 4.08 10.40 -1.27
N ARG A 100 3.83 10.71 -2.56
CA ARG A 100 2.95 9.97 -3.48
C ARG A 100 3.15 8.44 -3.50
N ILE A 101 4.38 8.00 -3.25
CA ILE A 101 4.79 6.59 -3.18
C ILE A 101 4.11 5.85 -2.01
N LEU A 102 3.88 6.52 -0.89
CA LEU A 102 3.33 5.91 0.32
C LEU A 102 1.81 6.12 0.46
N GLU A 103 1.23 7.11 -0.24
CA GLU A 103 -0.19 7.43 -0.14
C GLU A 103 -1.10 6.25 -0.51
N LEU A 104 -0.80 5.58 -1.63
CA LEU A 104 -1.61 4.50 -2.18
C LEU A 104 -1.61 3.23 -1.32
N PRO A 105 -0.45 2.69 -0.88
CA PRO A 105 -0.43 1.56 0.06
C PRO A 105 -1.16 1.86 1.37
N LEU A 106 -1.06 3.10 1.86
CA LEU A 106 -1.68 3.50 3.12
C LEU A 106 -3.19 3.68 3.03
N SER A 107 -3.76 3.95 1.85
CA SER A 107 -5.21 4.07 1.68
C SER A 107 -5.93 2.72 1.58
N GLU A 108 -5.24 1.65 1.15
CA GLU A 108 -5.82 0.32 0.94
C GLU A 108 -5.11 -0.77 1.79
N PRO A 109 -5.20 -0.73 3.12
CA PRO A 109 -4.42 -1.60 4.01
C PRO A 109 -4.69 -3.09 3.78
N LEU A 110 -5.95 -3.48 3.54
CA LEU A 110 -6.29 -4.88 3.27
C LEU A 110 -5.65 -5.39 1.98
N ARG A 111 -5.59 -4.54 0.95
CA ARG A 111 -4.96 -4.89 -0.33
C ARG A 111 -3.46 -5.04 -0.19
N VAL A 112 -2.83 -4.15 0.58
CA VAL A 112 -1.41 -4.27 0.93
C VAL A 112 -1.14 -5.57 1.67
N LEU A 113 -1.95 -5.92 2.67
CA LEU A 113 -1.80 -7.17 3.42
C LEU A 113 -1.98 -8.40 2.51
N SER A 114 -2.96 -8.40 1.61
CA SER A 114 -3.11 -9.47 0.61
C SER A 114 -1.90 -9.57 -0.31
N PHE A 115 -1.36 -8.44 -0.78
CA PHE A 115 -0.16 -8.42 -1.62
C PHE A 115 1.05 -8.98 -0.87
N ILE A 116 1.24 -8.62 0.41
CA ILE A 116 2.32 -9.15 1.24
C ILE A 116 2.15 -10.65 1.47
N ALA A 117 0.94 -11.12 1.78
CA ALA A 117 0.66 -12.53 2.02
C ALA A 117 0.91 -13.41 0.79
N ILE A 118 0.48 -12.96 -0.39
CA ILE A 118 0.78 -13.62 -1.68
C ILE A 118 2.28 -13.55 -1.96
N GLY A 119 2.90 -12.40 -1.71
CA GLY A 119 4.33 -12.25 -1.81
C GLY A 119 5.12 -13.27 -0.98
N ALA A 120 4.68 -13.50 0.25
CA ALA A 120 5.25 -14.49 1.16
C ALA A 120 5.05 -15.93 0.66
N SER A 121 3.90 -16.27 0.06
CA SER A 121 3.73 -17.58 -0.59
C SER A 121 4.67 -17.74 -1.78
N GLY A 122 4.94 -16.66 -2.53
CA GLY A 122 5.95 -16.63 -3.58
C GLY A 122 7.36 -16.97 -3.10
N ILE A 123 7.73 -16.62 -1.87
CA ILE A 123 9.04 -17.02 -1.28
C ILE A 123 9.13 -18.55 -1.19
N LEU A 124 8.05 -19.21 -0.78
CA LEU A 124 8.01 -20.68 -0.67
C LEU A 124 8.10 -21.34 -2.06
N VAL A 125 7.36 -20.82 -3.04
CA VAL A 125 7.41 -21.29 -4.44
C VAL A 125 8.82 -21.12 -5.00
N ASN A 126 9.42 -19.95 -4.79
CA ASN A 126 10.76 -19.64 -5.25
C ASN A 126 11.77 -20.65 -4.71
N LEU A 127 11.79 -20.83 -3.38
CA LEU A 127 12.75 -21.69 -2.72
C LEU A 127 12.55 -23.16 -3.12
N ALA A 128 11.30 -23.62 -3.20
CA ALA A 128 10.98 -24.98 -3.60
C ALA A 128 11.50 -25.30 -5.01
N VAL A 129 11.23 -24.43 -5.99
CA VAL A 129 11.68 -24.61 -7.37
C VAL A 129 13.20 -24.48 -7.47
N ALA A 130 13.80 -23.48 -6.83
CA ALA A 130 15.25 -23.28 -6.85
C ALA A 130 15.99 -24.50 -6.27
N VAL A 131 15.55 -25.01 -5.12
CA VAL A 131 16.16 -26.18 -4.48
C VAL A 131 15.95 -27.45 -5.30
N PHE A 132 14.77 -27.62 -5.91
CA PHE A 132 14.50 -28.73 -6.81
C PHE A 132 15.44 -28.73 -8.02
N VAL A 133 15.57 -27.58 -8.71
CA VAL A 133 16.46 -27.42 -9.87
C VAL A 133 17.92 -27.58 -9.47
N TYR A 134 18.33 -26.98 -8.34
CA TYR A 134 19.68 -27.11 -7.81
C TYR A 134 20.05 -28.58 -7.60
N ASN A 135 19.22 -29.33 -6.87
CA ASN A 135 19.51 -30.74 -6.58
C ASN A 135 19.44 -31.64 -7.81
N GLY A 136 18.53 -31.38 -8.74
CA GLY A 136 18.38 -32.15 -9.97
C GLY A 136 19.51 -31.93 -10.98
N LEU A 137 20.07 -30.71 -11.02
CA LEU A 137 21.02 -30.32 -12.08
C LEU A 137 22.45 -30.03 -11.60
N LYS A 138 22.73 -30.04 -10.29
CA LYS A 138 24.07 -29.69 -9.75
C LYS A 138 25.22 -30.51 -10.32
N GLN A 139 24.98 -31.76 -10.74
CA GLN A 139 26.00 -32.62 -11.32
C GLN A 139 26.37 -32.22 -12.77
N TYR A 140 25.51 -31.50 -13.47
CA TYR A 140 25.69 -31.17 -14.89
C TYR A 140 26.15 -29.73 -15.13
N LEU A 141 25.77 -28.79 -14.24
CA LEU A 141 25.92 -27.36 -14.50
C LEU A 141 27.11 -26.69 -13.79
N GLY A 142 27.80 -27.40 -12.89
CA GLY A 142 29.00 -26.90 -12.22
C GLY A 142 28.76 -25.51 -11.59
N VAL A 143 29.60 -24.52 -11.95
CA VAL A 143 29.54 -23.15 -11.40
C VAL A 143 28.24 -22.42 -11.79
N LEU A 144 27.56 -22.81 -12.87
CA LEU A 144 26.34 -22.14 -13.33
C LEU A 144 25.09 -22.56 -12.54
N ILE A 145 25.17 -23.62 -11.71
CA ILE A 145 23.99 -24.20 -11.06
C ILE A 145 23.23 -23.19 -10.19
N ASN A 146 23.94 -22.38 -9.39
CA ASN A 146 23.30 -21.43 -8.48
C ASN A 146 22.48 -20.39 -9.25
N THR A 147 23.04 -19.87 -10.33
CA THR A 147 22.38 -18.88 -11.19
C THR A 147 21.18 -19.47 -11.90
N VAL A 148 21.30 -20.68 -12.47
CA VAL A 148 20.17 -21.36 -13.14
C VAL A 148 19.07 -21.69 -12.14
N ALA A 149 19.40 -22.27 -10.99
CA ALA A 149 18.44 -22.59 -9.95
C ALA A 149 17.73 -21.34 -9.41
N SER A 150 18.48 -20.27 -9.11
CA SER A 150 17.92 -18.99 -8.69
C SER A 150 16.99 -18.39 -9.75
N SER A 151 17.35 -18.48 -11.03
CA SER A 151 16.54 -17.94 -12.13
C SER A 151 15.23 -18.71 -12.30
N MET A 152 15.27 -20.04 -12.23
CA MET A 152 14.07 -20.86 -12.31
C MET A 152 13.14 -20.63 -11.11
N GLY A 153 13.70 -20.50 -9.90
CA GLY A 153 12.93 -20.13 -8.70
C GLY A 153 12.29 -18.75 -8.83
N PHE A 154 13.05 -17.76 -9.32
CA PHE A 154 12.56 -16.42 -9.59
C PHE A 154 11.36 -16.43 -10.55
N GLU A 155 11.50 -17.00 -11.74
CA GLU A 155 10.44 -17.03 -12.75
C GLU A 155 9.17 -17.69 -12.21
N ALA A 156 9.29 -18.86 -11.59
CA ALA A 156 8.15 -19.56 -11.00
C ALA A 156 7.42 -18.71 -9.94
N SER A 157 8.17 -18.01 -9.09
CA SER A 157 7.60 -17.13 -8.07
C SER A 157 6.98 -15.86 -8.63
N VAL A 158 7.55 -15.28 -9.69
CA VAL A 158 7.01 -14.10 -10.37
C VAL A 158 5.69 -14.43 -11.03
N PHE A 159 5.60 -15.54 -11.77
CA PHE A 159 4.35 -16.01 -12.35
C PHE A 159 3.30 -16.31 -11.27
N SER A 160 3.66 -17.04 -10.22
CA SER A 160 2.73 -17.36 -9.12
C SER A 160 2.20 -16.08 -8.45
N ASN A 161 3.08 -15.16 -8.08
CA ASN A 161 2.72 -13.90 -7.45
C ASN A 161 1.87 -13.01 -8.35
N PHE A 162 2.21 -12.91 -9.63
CA PHE A 162 1.44 -12.14 -10.59
C PHE A 162 0.03 -12.70 -10.71
N THR A 163 -0.10 -14.02 -10.94
CA THR A 163 -1.39 -14.68 -11.12
C THR A 163 -2.27 -14.53 -9.88
N LEU A 164 -1.72 -14.77 -8.69
CA LEU A 164 -2.48 -14.62 -7.45
C LEU A 164 -2.89 -13.16 -7.19
N ASN A 165 -2.01 -12.19 -7.42
CA ASN A 165 -2.35 -10.78 -7.26
C ASN A 165 -3.41 -10.32 -8.26
N GLU A 166 -3.30 -10.73 -9.52
CA GLU A 166 -4.25 -10.39 -10.59
C GLU A 166 -5.66 -10.98 -10.33
N LEU A 167 -5.72 -12.20 -9.79
CA LEU A 167 -6.98 -12.92 -9.55
C LEU A 167 -7.61 -12.63 -8.18
N ILE A 168 -6.82 -12.28 -7.17
CA ILE A 168 -7.26 -12.11 -5.78
C ILE A 168 -7.12 -10.64 -5.37
N THR A 169 -5.89 -10.16 -5.24
CA THR A 169 -5.59 -8.82 -4.69
C THR A 169 -6.23 -7.69 -5.47
N PHE A 170 -6.27 -7.79 -6.81
CA PHE A 170 -6.79 -6.76 -7.70
C PHE A 170 -8.05 -7.24 -8.43
N LYS A 171 -8.81 -8.18 -7.83
CA LYS A 171 -10.03 -8.72 -8.43
C LYS A 171 -11.11 -7.64 -8.65
N ASP A 172 -11.23 -6.76 -7.68
CA ASP A 172 -12.29 -5.76 -7.48
C ASP A 172 -12.02 -4.41 -8.17
N THR A 173 -10.84 -4.19 -8.74
CA THR A 173 -10.43 -2.85 -9.26
C THR A 173 -11.01 -2.47 -10.62
N GLY A 174 -11.98 -3.22 -11.15
CA GLY A 174 -12.57 -2.94 -12.47
C GLY A 174 -11.58 -2.96 -13.64
N LEU A 175 -10.39 -3.56 -13.44
CA LEU A 175 -9.33 -3.60 -14.45
C LEU A 175 -9.77 -4.44 -15.65
N GLU A 176 -9.44 -3.95 -16.85
CA GLU A 176 -9.66 -4.69 -18.09
C GLU A 176 -8.80 -5.97 -18.10
N ARG A 177 -9.45 -7.12 -18.28
CA ARG A 177 -8.83 -8.46 -18.25
C ARG A 177 -8.74 -9.13 -19.63
N THR A 178 -8.71 -8.32 -20.69
CA THR A 178 -8.34 -8.82 -22.02
C THR A 178 -6.91 -9.37 -21.98
N TRP A 179 -6.64 -10.43 -22.76
CA TRP A 179 -5.33 -11.11 -22.73
C TRP A 179 -4.16 -10.15 -22.96
N VAL A 180 -4.33 -9.16 -23.85
CA VAL A 180 -3.34 -8.11 -24.13
C VAL A 180 -3.02 -7.28 -22.88
N ARG A 181 -4.04 -6.87 -22.13
CA ARG A 181 -3.88 -6.04 -20.92
C ARG A 181 -3.24 -6.82 -19.79
N VAL A 182 -3.61 -8.09 -19.62
CA VAL A 182 -3.00 -8.99 -18.64
C VAL A 182 -1.53 -9.22 -18.97
N ALA A 183 -1.19 -9.51 -20.24
CA ALA A 183 0.19 -9.68 -20.68
C ALA A 183 1.03 -8.41 -20.49
N HIS A 184 0.46 -7.24 -20.77
CA HIS A 184 1.13 -5.96 -20.53
C HIS A 184 1.39 -5.71 -19.03
N ARG A 185 0.45 -6.06 -18.13
CA ARG A 185 0.68 -5.99 -16.68
C ARG A 185 1.74 -7.01 -16.24
N LEU A 186 1.75 -8.21 -16.82
CA LEU A 186 2.78 -9.22 -16.54
C LEU A 186 4.18 -8.69 -16.90
N LEU A 187 4.32 -8.05 -18.07
CA LEU A 187 5.59 -7.44 -18.49
C LEU A 187 6.02 -6.33 -17.52
N LYS A 188 5.10 -5.45 -17.12
CA LYS A 188 5.38 -4.43 -16.10
C LYS A 188 5.83 -5.04 -14.78
N TYR A 189 5.22 -6.15 -14.38
CA TYR A 189 5.58 -6.85 -13.15
C TYR A 189 6.98 -7.46 -13.23
N HIS A 190 7.37 -8.00 -14.39
CA HIS A 190 8.75 -8.46 -14.61
C HIS A 190 9.75 -7.30 -14.52
N VAL A 191 9.46 -6.17 -15.16
CA VAL A 191 10.31 -4.97 -15.10
C VAL A 191 10.46 -4.48 -13.65
N ALA A 192 9.36 -4.43 -12.88
CA ALA A 192 9.38 -4.09 -11.47
C ALA A 192 10.17 -5.10 -10.61
N SER A 193 10.29 -6.34 -11.07
CA SER A 193 10.97 -7.44 -10.38
C SER A 193 12.46 -7.57 -10.71
N ILE A 194 13.03 -6.77 -11.63
CA ILE A 194 14.45 -6.87 -12.04
C ILE A 194 15.39 -6.72 -10.84
N ALA A 195 15.13 -5.76 -9.95
CA ALA A 195 15.94 -5.57 -8.76
C ALA A 195 15.85 -6.78 -7.80
N SER A 196 14.69 -7.43 -7.74
CA SER A 196 14.51 -8.66 -6.97
C SER A 196 15.31 -9.83 -7.56
N PHE A 197 15.30 -9.97 -8.89
CA PHE A 197 16.12 -10.97 -9.58
C PHE A 197 17.62 -10.78 -9.30
N ALA A 198 18.11 -9.54 -9.46
CA ALA A 198 19.50 -9.21 -9.21
C ALA A 198 19.92 -9.53 -7.77
N SER A 199 19.07 -9.20 -6.78
CA SER A 199 19.28 -9.56 -5.38
C SER A 199 19.39 -11.07 -5.19
N GLN A 200 18.45 -11.84 -5.73
CA GLN A 200 18.42 -13.30 -5.59
C GLN A 200 19.68 -13.96 -6.15
N VAL A 201 20.03 -13.68 -7.40
CA VAL A 201 21.21 -14.25 -8.05
C VAL A 201 22.48 -13.85 -7.31
N SER A 202 22.59 -12.60 -6.87
CA SER A 202 23.77 -12.11 -6.14
C SER A 202 23.97 -12.86 -4.83
N PHE A 203 22.94 -12.98 -4.00
CA PHE A 203 23.04 -13.65 -2.70
C PHE A 203 23.20 -15.16 -2.84
N ALA A 204 22.50 -15.78 -3.79
CA ALA A 204 22.60 -17.22 -4.07
C ALA A 204 23.99 -17.65 -4.54
N ASN A 205 24.78 -16.72 -5.12
CA ASN A 205 26.16 -16.97 -5.52
C ASN A 205 27.16 -16.52 -4.45
N ALA A 206 27.02 -15.29 -3.92
CA ALA A 206 28.01 -14.69 -3.03
C ALA A 206 28.07 -15.36 -1.66
N LEU A 207 26.92 -15.70 -1.04
CA LEU A 207 26.92 -16.29 0.31
C LEU A 207 27.58 -17.68 0.34
N PRO A 208 27.25 -18.61 -0.58
CA PRO A 208 27.96 -19.89 -0.66
C PRO A 208 29.46 -19.72 -0.95
N LEU A 209 29.83 -18.78 -1.82
CA LEU A 209 31.22 -18.56 -2.20
C LEU A 209 32.06 -17.95 -1.07
N LEU A 210 31.53 -16.94 -0.38
CA LEU A 210 32.26 -16.16 0.62
C LEU A 210 32.23 -16.80 2.01
N LEU A 211 31.11 -17.43 2.38
CA LEU A 211 30.85 -17.92 3.73
C LEU A 211 30.65 -19.44 3.81
N GLY A 212 30.71 -20.17 2.68
CA GLY A 212 30.49 -21.62 2.65
C GLY A 212 29.06 -22.04 3.01
N THR A 213 28.09 -21.11 2.98
CA THR A 213 26.69 -21.41 3.30
C THR A 213 26.06 -22.33 2.23
N PRO A 214 25.07 -23.16 2.59
CA PRO A 214 24.34 -23.92 1.59
C PRO A 214 23.56 -22.98 0.65
N PHE A 215 23.43 -23.37 -0.62
CA PHE A 215 22.74 -22.60 -1.68
C PHE A 215 21.37 -22.07 -1.25
N TRP A 216 20.54 -22.91 -0.62
CA TRP A 216 19.18 -22.54 -0.23
C TRP A 216 19.14 -21.37 0.76
N LEU A 217 20.16 -21.21 1.61
CA LEU A 217 20.24 -20.11 2.57
C LEU A 217 20.59 -18.81 1.85
N GLY A 218 21.54 -18.88 0.91
CA GLY A 218 21.85 -17.75 0.02
C GLY A 218 20.63 -17.30 -0.79
N GLN A 219 19.92 -18.27 -1.38
CA GLN A 219 18.68 -18.03 -2.11
C GLN A 219 17.62 -17.36 -1.23
N LEU A 220 17.37 -17.90 -0.03
CA LEU A 220 16.38 -17.36 0.90
C LEU A 220 16.66 -15.89 1.25
N MET A 221 17.90 -15.56 1.59
CA MET A 221 18.29 -14.17 1.89
C MET A 221 18.09 -13.24 0.69
N GLY A 222 18.51 -13.70 -0.50
CA GLY A 222 18.33 -12.94 -1.73
C GLY A 222 16.87 -12.67 -2.07
N VAL A 223 15.99 -13.67 -1.85
CA VAL A 223 14.54 -13.55 -2.06
C VAL A 223 13.91 -12.59 -1.06
N ILE A 224 14.27 -12.64 0.22
CA ILE A 224 13.73 -11.73 1.24
C ILE A 224 14.08 -10.28 0.90
N VAL A 225 15.34 -10.00 0.56
CA VAL A 225 15.79 -8.65 0.17
C VAL A 225 15.09 -8.21 -1.11
N GLY A 226 15.03 -9.08 -2.12
CA GLY A 226 14.37 -8.79 -3.39
C GLY A 226 12.87 -8.58 -3.25
N PHE A 227 12.23 -9.29 -2.33
CA PHE A 227 10.80 -9.17 -2.05
C PHE A 227 10.43 -7.78 -1.53
N ILE A 228 11.24 -7.19 -0.65
CA ILE A 228 11.01 -5.83 -0.12
C ILE A 228 11.03 -4.81 -1.26
N VAL A 229 11.99 -4.91 -2.17
CA VAL A 229 12.10 -4.00 -3.32
C VAL A 229 10.93 -4.21 -4.29
N ASN A 230 10.58 -5.48 -4.56
CA ASN A 230 9.47 -5.82 -5.45
C ASN A 230 8.11 -5.40 -4.87
N PHE A 231 7.95 -5.40 -3.55
CA PHE A 231 6.73 -4.92 -2.92
C PHE A 231 6.46 -3.45 -3.27
N ILE A 232 7.47 -2.60 -3.11
CA ILE A 232 7.35 -1.15 -3.35
C ILE A 232 7.08 -0.89 -4.84
N LEU A 233 7.91 -1.45 -5.72
CA LEU A 233 7.79 -1.22 -7.15
C LEU A 233 6.56 -1.91 -7.73
N GLY A 234 6.31 -3.17 -7.40
CA GLY A 234 5.20 -3.96 -7.91
C GLY A 234 3.85 -3.34 -7.58
N TYR A 235 3.60 -3.01 -6.31
CA TYR A 235 2.32 -2.46 -5.86
C TYR A 235 1.99 -1.12 -6.54
N ILE A 236 3.00 -0.24 -6.66
CA ILE A 236 2.82 1.11 -7.19
C ILE A 236 2.85 1.13 -8.72
N TYR A 237 3.88 0.55 -9.34
CA TYR A 237 4.12 0.65 -10.78
C TYR A 237 3.18 -0.23 -11.62
N THR A 238 2.91 -1.45 -11.16
CA THR A 238 2.20 -2.45 -11.99
C THR A 238 0.69 -2.21 -11.98
N TRP A 239 0.10 -1.92 -10.81
CA TRP A 239 -1.36 -1.84 -10.64
C TRP A 239 -1.89 -0.45 -10.23
N SER A 240 -1.08 0.54 -9.84
CA SER A 240 -1.61 1.85 -9.38
C SER A 240 -1.83 2.89 -10.49
N MET A 241 -1.04 2.89 -11.57
CA MET A 241 -1.11 3.92 -12.64
C MET A 241 -2.42 3.94 -13.45
N HIS A 242 -3.34 2.97 -13.27
CA HIS A 242 -4.66 2.97 -13.92
C HIS A 242 -5.83 3.22 -12.93
N ARG A 243 -5.53 3.39 -11.64
CA ARG A 243 -6.53 3.53 -10.57
C ARG A 243 -6.71 4.97 -10.09
N VAL A 244 -5.77 5.86 -10.40
CA VAL A 244 -5.92 7.30 -10.17
C VAL A 244 -6.65 7.88 -11.38
N LYS A 245 -7.97 8.02 -11.30
CA LYS A 245 -8.77 8.90 -12.16
C LYS A 245 -9.04 10.20 -11.41
#